data_AF-A0A537TFC5-F1
#
_entry.id   AF-A0A537TFC5-F1
#
_cell.length_a   1.000
_cell.length_b   1.000
_cell.length_c   1.000
_cell.angle_alpha   90.00
_cell.angle_beta   90.00
_cell.angle_gamma   90.00
#
_symmetry.space_group_name_H-M   'P 1'
#
loop_
_entity.id
_entity.type
_entity.pdbx_description
1 polymer ?
#
loop_
_entity_poly.entity_id
_entity_poly.type
_entity_poly.pdbx_seq_one_letter_code
_entity_poly.pdbx_strand_id
1 'polypeptide(L)'
;TAGDPIKLGLVASLNRPGGNITGVTQLSSELVSKRLGLLHDLIPTATIVGLLVNPTDPRAETQTSDMQEAAHTLGLQIHVLNASTEGEIDTAFASLRQLRAGALLVGTSELFRSKPEQLVALAARERVPAIYQYREYAAAGGLISYGTSLTAAYRLAGIYTGRVLKGEKPADMPVLQPTKFELQAARLQQPARRRGGVAAPGARAAADDAGDRVPCCGHAFIPWPMGRRLCAAAARTRLD
;
A
#
# COMPACT_ATOMS: atom_id res chain seq x y z
N THR A 1 2.52 -8.32 13.94
CA THR A 1 1.45 -9.15 13.34
C THR A 1 0.71 -8.34 12.30
N ALA A 2 0.15 -8.96 11.25
CA ALA A 2 -0.45 -8.26 10.11
C ALA A 2 -1.98 -8.05 10.21
N GLY A 3 -2.53 -8.14 11.43
CA GLY A 3 -3.94 -7.91 11.76
C GLY A 3 -4.08 -7.25 13.14
N ASP A 4 -5.26 -6.70 13.43
CA ASP A 4 -5.55 -5.98 14.67
C ASP A 4 -5.41 -6.91 15.90
N PRO A 5 -4.43 -6.66 16.80
CA PRO A 5 -4.15 -7.56 17.91
C PRO A 5 -5.26 -7.60 18.97
N ILE A 6 -6.16 -6.60 19.00
CA ILE A 6 -7.35 -6.62 19.85
C ILE A 6 -8.42 -7.54 19.23
N LYS A 7 -8.72 -7.36 17.94
CA LYS A 7 -9.69 -8.23 17.23
C LYS A 7 -9.24 -9.69 17.19
N LEU A 8 -7.93 -9.92 17.15
CA LEU A 8 -7.34 -11.27 17.22
C LEU A 8 -7.28 -11.85 18.64
N GLY A 9 -7.72 -11.11 19.68
CA GLY A 9 -7.71 -11.55 21.07
C GLY A 9 -6.31 -11.70 21.68
N LEU A 10 -5.29 -11.11 21.06
CA LEU A 10 -3.89 -11.23 21.50
C LEU A 10 -3.57 -10.27 22.66
N VAL A 11 -4.23 -9.11 22.71
CA VAL A 11 -4.04 -8.10 23.76
C VAL A 11 -5.36 -7.47 24.15
N ALA A 12 -5.52 -7.10 25.43
CA ALA A 12 -6.72 -6.41 25.92
C ALA A 12 -6.77 -4.93 25.50
N SER A 13 -5.61 -4.29 25.35
CA SER A 13 -5.47 -2.90 24.90
C SER A 13 -4.08 -2.69 24.31
N LEU A 14 -3.96 -1.75 23.36
CA LEU A 14 -2.65 -1.38 22.81
C LEU A 14 -1.75 -0.69 23.84
N ASN A 15 -2.30 0.15 24.72
CA ASN A 15 -1.51 0.89 25.70
C ASN A 15 -1.10 0.04 26.90
N ARG A 16 -1.93 -0.94 27.26
CA ARG A 16 -1.68 -1.89 28.34
C ARG A 16 -2.17 -3.27 27.91
N PRO A 17 -1.32 -4.08 27.27
CA PRO A 17 -1.74 -5.39 26.78
C PRO A 17 -2.16 -6.33 27.91
N GLY A 18 -1.71 -6.08 29.15
CA GLY A 18 -2.21 -6.73 30.36
C GLY A 18 -1.75 -8.19 30.55
N GLY A 19 -1.11 -8.76 29.53
CA GLY A 19 -0.59 -10.13 29.54
C GLY A 19 0.82 -10.24 28.97
N ASN A 20 1.16 -11.43 28.48
CA ASN A 20 2.54 -11.80 28.13
C ASN A 20 2.92 -11.36 26.70
N ILE A 21 2.02 -10.70 25.99
CA ILE A 21 2.11 -10.40 24.56
C ILE A 21 2.24 -8.89 24.38
N THR A 22 3.33 -8.45 23.76
CA THR A 22 3.58 -7.07 23.31
C THR A 22 4.27 -7.09 21.95
N GLY A 23 4.41 -5.94 21.29
CA GLY A 23 5.16 -5.87 20.04
C GLY A 23 4.74 -4.73 19.11
N VAL A 24 4.94 -4.95 17.81
CA VAL A 24 4.63 -3.98 16.75
C VAL A 24 3.51 -4.54 15.88
N THR A 25 2.40 -3.79 15.75
CA THR A 25 1.29 -4.12 14.85
C THR A 25 1.53 -3.53 13.46
N GLN A 26 0.78 -3.95 12.44
CA GLN A 26 0.73 -3.31 11.13
C GLN A 26 -0.67 -2.76 10.88
N LEU A 27 -0.75 -1.53 10.36
CA LEU A 27 -2.01 -0.93 9.93
C LEU A 27 -2.33 -1.43 8.51
N SER A 28 -2.96 -2.59 8.38
CA SER A 28 -3.28 -3.15 7.05
C SER A 28 -4.51 -2.48 6.44
N SER A 29 -5.64 -2.44 7.15
CA SER A 29 -6.93 -1.91 6.64
C SER A 29 -6.93 -0.42 6.29
N GLU A 30 -6.36 0.44 7.14
CA GLU A 30 -6.27 1.89 6.85
C GLU A 30 -5.40 2.18 5.62
N LEU A 31 -4.32 1.41 5.43
CA LEU A 31 -3.43 1.56 4.28
C LEU A 31 -4.04 1.00 3.00
N VAL A 32 -4.94 0.02 3.08
CA VAL A 32 -5.68 -0.52 1.93
C VAL A 32 -6.53 0.60 1.30
N SER A 33 -7.30 1.32 2.10
CA SER A 33 -8.11 2.47 1.64
C SER A 33 -7.24 3.60 1.09
N LYS A 34 -6.13 3.92 1.77
CA LYS A 34 -5.18 4.95 1.31
C LYS A 34 -4.54 4.59 -0.03
N ARG A 35 -4.18 3.32 -0.25
CA ARG A 35 -3.66 2.85 -1.56
C ARG A 35 -4.69 3.03 -2.67
N LEU A 36 -5.95 2.70 -2.43
CA LEU A 36 -7.00 2.91 -3.44
C LEU A 36 -7.16 4.41 -3.78
N GLY A 37 -7.15 5.27 -2.76
CA GLY A 37 -7.17 6.73 -2.96
C GLY A 37 -5.98 7.24 -3.78
N LEU A 38 -4.76 6.80 -3.45
CA LEU A 38 -3.55 7.15 -4.21
C LEU A 38 -3.60 6.67 -5.67
N LEU A 39 -4.11 5.46 -5.89
CA LEU A 39 -4.28 4.90 -7.24
C LEU A 39 -5.29 5.72 -8.06
N HIS A 40 -6.40 6.11 -7.43
CA HIS A 40 -7.42 6.97 -8.03
C HIS A 40 -6.90 8.37 -8.34
N ASP A 41 -6.14 8.99 -7.42
CA ASP A 41 -5.52 10.30 -7.65
C ASP A 41 -4.53 10.27 -8.82
N LEU A 42 -3.80 9.17 -8.96
CA LEU A 42 -2.84 8.96 -10.05
C LEU A 42 -3.53 8.74 -11.39
N ILE A 43 -4.66 8.01 -11.38
CA ILE A 43 -5.38 7.56 -12.59
C ILE A 43 -6.88 7.79 -12.39
N PRO A 44 -7.35 9.05 -12.40
CA PRO A 44 -8.74 9.38 -12.12
C PRO A 44 -9.72 8.86 -13.19
N THR A 45 -9.20 8.42 -14.34
CA THR A 45 -10.00 7.81 -15.41
C THR A 45 -10.30 6.33 -15.18
N ALA A 46 -9.63 5.68 -14.22
CA ALA A 46 -9.83 4.26 -13.92
C ALA A 46 -11.03 4.10 -12.97
N THR A 47 -12.22 3.87 -13.52
CA THR A 47 -13.45 3.63 -12.74
C THR A 47 -13.63 2.17 -12.33
N ILE A 48 -12.96 1.24 -13.04
CA ILE A 48 -12.93 -0.19 -12.76
C ILE A 48 -11.52 -0.55 -12.30
N VAL A 49 -11.42 -1.11 -11.10
CA VAL A 49 -10.16 -1.50 -10.47
C VAL A 49 -10.18 -3.00 -10.18
N GLY A 50 -9.15 -3.71 -10.62
CA GLY A 50 -8.94 -5.11 -10.23
C GLY A 50 -8.35 -5.19 -8.83
N LEU A 51 -8.82 -6.12 -8.01
CA LEU A 51 -8.24 -6.44 -6.70
C LEU A 51 -7.73 -7.87 -6.73
N LEU A 52 -6.41 -8.07 -6.73
CA LEU A 52 -5.82 -9.40 -6.66
C LEU A 52 -5.72 -9.86 -5.19
N VAL A 53 -6.36 -10.97 -4.85
CA VAL A 53 -6.42 -11.53 -3.49
C VAL A 53 -6.04 -13.00 -3.54
N ASN A 54 -5.32 -13.46 -2.51
CA ASN A 54 -5.13 -14.89 -2.30
C ASN A 54 -6.22 -15.40 -1.35
N PRO A 55 -7.18 -16.23 -1.81
CA PRO A 55 -8.27 -16.71 -0.98
C PRO A 55 -7.82 -17.62 0.17
N THR A 56 -6.59 -18.14 0.13
CA THR A 56 -6.02 -18.98 1.21
C THR A 56 -5.38 -18.14 2.32
N ASP A 57 -5.23 -16.82 2.15
CA ASP A 57 -4.75 -15.94 3.22
C ASP A 57 -5.88 -15.72 4.24
N PRO A 58 -5.64 -15.92 5.56
CA PRO A 58 -6.65 -15.68 6.59
C PRO A 58 -7.23 -14.26 6.60
N ARG A 59 -6.57 -13.30 5.95
CA ARG A 59 -6.99 -11.90 5.87
C ARG A 59 -7.73 -11.59 4.56
N ALA A 60 -7.96 -12.55 3.68
CA ALA A 60 -8.53 -12.33 2.35
C ALA A 60 -9.91 -11.65 2.39
N GLU A 61 -10.80 -12.14 3.25
CA GLU A 61 -12.16 -11.61 3.39
C GLU A 61 -12.16 -10.18 3.94
N THR A 62 -11.37 -9.92 4.99
CA THR A 62 -11.22 -8.57 5.56
C THR A 62 -10.64 -7.60 4.54
N GLN A 63 -9.60 -8.01 3.81
CA GLN A 63 -9.02 -7.15 2.76
C GLN A 63 -10.00 -6.83 1.63
N THR A 64 -10.83 -7.81 1.25
CA THR A 64 -11.82 -7.65 0.19
C THR A 64 -12.95 -6.71 0.63
N SER A 65 -13.48 -6.91 1.83
CA SER A 65 -14.54 -6.06 2.40
C SER A 65 -14.08 -4.62 2.61
N ASP A 66 -12.92 -4.41 3.23
CA ASP A 66 -12.33 -3.07 3.42
C ASP A 66 -12.14 -2.35 2.08
N MET A 67 -11.71 -3.09 1.04
CA MET A 67 -11.52 -2.51 -0.29
C MET A 67 -12.85 -2.14 -0.97
N GLN A 68 -13.86 -3.00 -0.84
CA GLN A 68 -15.19 -2.74 -1.40
C GLN A 68 -15.82 -1.51 -0.76
N GLU A 69 -15.68 -1.34 0.56
CA GLU A 69 -16.16 -0.17 1.28
C GLU A 69 -15.44 1.12 0.83
N ALA A 70 -14.10 1.06 0.71
CA ALA A 70 -13.31 2.18 0.22
C ALA A 70 -13.68 2.56 -1.22
N ALA A 71 -13.89 1.57 -2.08
CA ALA A 71 -14.29 1.77 -3.46
C ALA A 71 -15.68 2.39 -3.59
N HIS A 72 -16.63 1.93 -2.77
CA HIS A 72 -17.97 2.51 -2.71
C HIS A 72 -17.91 4.00 -2.35
N THR A 73 -17.07 4.37 -1.38
CA THR A 73 -16.88 5.78 -0.97
C THR A 73 -16.29 6.64 -2.10
N LEU A 74 -15.47 6.05 -2.98
CA LEU A 74 -14.84 6.73 -4.12
C LEU A 74 -15.64 6.60 -5.43
N GLY A 75 -16.78 5.90 -5.44
CA GLY A 75 -17.56 5.64 -6.65
C GLY A 75 -16.87 4.71 -7.65
N LEU A 76 -16.01 3.81 -7.18
CA LEU A 76 -15.24 2.87 -8.00
C LEU A 76 -15.87 1.48 -8.00
N GLN A 77 -15.68 0.75 -9.10
CA GLN A 77 -16.06 -0.67 -9.20
C GLN A 77 -14.83 -1.54 -8.95
N ILE A 78 -14.96 -2.52 -8.05
CA ILE A 78 -13.90 -3.48 -7.74
C ILE A 78 -14.25 -4.86 -8.32
N HIS A 79 -13.35 -5.41 -9.12
CA HIS A 79 -13.40 -6.81 -9.53
C HIS A 79 -12.34 -7.62 -8.76
N VAL A 80 -12.80 -8.54 -7.92
CA VAL A 80 -11.93 -9.42 -7.14
C VAL A 80 -11.40 -10.54 -8.03
N LEU A 81 -10.09 -10.68 -8.07
CA LEU A 81 -9.35 -11.72 -8.77
C LEU A 81 -8.67 -12.61 -7.73
N ASN A 82 -9.04 -13.89 -7.72
CA ASN A 82 -8.49 -14.85 -6.76
C ASN A 82 -7.30 -15.59 -7.37
N ALA A 83 -6.19 -15.65 -6.64
CA ALA A 83 -5.02 -16.44 -7.00
C ALA A 83 -4.30 -16.99 -5.76
N SER A 84 -4.25 -18.31 -5.67
CA SER A 84 -3.60 -19.10 -4.63
C SER A 84 -2.36 -19.85 -5.12
N THR A 85 -2.12 -19.87 -6.43
CA THR A 85 -0.95 -20.49 -7.07
C THR A 85 -0.33 -19.56 -8.11
N GLU A 86 0.89 -19.87 -8.59
CA GLU A 86 1.58 -19.09 -9.62
C GLU A 86 0.80 -19.04 -10.93
N GLY A 87 0.32 -20.19 -11.42
CA GLY A 87 -0.45 -20.25 -12.66
C GLY A 87 -1.80 -19.53 -12.56
N GLU A 88 -2.39 -19.47 -11.37
CA GLU A 88 -3.58 -18.67 -11.11
C GLU A 88 -3.29 -17.17 -11.14
N ILE A 89 -2.10 -16.73 -10.74
CA ILE A 89 -1.68 -15.32 -10.90
C ILE A 89 -1.65 -14.97 -12.39
N ASP A 90 -1.00 -15.79 -13.23
CA ASP A 90 -0.95 -15.55 -14.68
C ASP A 90 -2.37 -15.47 -15.29
N THR A 91 -3.25 -16.39 -14.88
CA THR A 91 -4.65 -16.44 -15.33
C THR A 91 -5.44 -15.20 -14.87
N ALA A 92 -5.26 -14.78 -13.61
CA ALA A 92 -5.90 -13.59 -13.06
C ALA A 92 -5.50 -12.33 -13.83
N PHE A 93 -4.21 -12.16 -14.14
CA PHE A 93 -3.74 -11.02 -14.92
C PHE A 93 -4.27 -11.03 -16.35
N ALA A 94 -4.32 -12.20 -17.01
CA ALA A 94 -4.89 -12.32 -18.36
C ALA A 94 -6.37 -11.88 -18.43
N SER A 95 -7.14 -12.05 -17.34
CA SER A 95 -8.54 -11.63 -17.26
C SER A 95 -8.75 -10.11 -17.18
N LEU A 96 -7.73 -9.34 -16.77
CA LEU A 96 -7.84 -7.88 -16.56
C LEU A 96 -8.31 -7.13 -17.81
N ARG A 97 -7.86 -7.57 -19.00
CA ARG A 97 -8.27 -6.96 -20.27
C ARG A 97 -9.73 -7.19 -20.59
N GLN A 98 -10.26 -8.38 -20.26
CA GLN A 98 -11.67 -8.71 -20.46
C GLN A 98 -12.56 -7.91 -19.51
N LEU A 99 -12.10 -7.71 -18.28
CA LEU A 99 -12.76 -6.90 -17.26
C LEU A 99 -12.64 -5.39 -17.50
N ARG A 100 -11.82 -4.96 -18.47
CA ARG A 100 -11.52 -3.55 -18.75
C ARG A 100 -11.05 -2.80 -17.50
N ALA A 101 -10.31 -3.49 -16.63
CA ALA A 101 -9.75 -2.87 -15.42
C ALA A 101 -8.74 -1.78 -15.82
N GLY A 102 -9.01 -0.54 -15.42
CA GLY A 102 -8.15 0.61 -15.70
C GLY A 102 -6.95 0.72 -14.74
N ALA A 103 -7.03 0.01 -13.62
CA ALA A 103 -5.95 -0.10 -12.65
C ALA A 103 -6.06 -1.41 -11.85
N LEU A 104 -4.98 -1.81 -11.19
CA LEU A 104 -4.89 -2.99 -10.35
C LEU A 104 -4.37 -2.63 -8.95
N LEU A 105 -4.97 -3.23 -7.92
CA LEU A 105 -4.41 -3.24 -6.59
C LEU A 105 -4.06 -4.66 -6.20
N VAL A 106 -2.80 -4.87 -5.83
CA VAL A 106 -2.33 -6.18 -5.35
C VAL A 106 -2.52 -6.25 -3.84
N GLY A 107 -3.36 -7.18 -3.41
CA GLY A 107 -3.62 -7.45 -2.01
C GLY A 107 -2.39 -7.97 -1.28
N THR A 108 -2.50 -8.04 0.04
CA THR A 108 -1.44 -8.52 0.92
C THR A 108 -1.53 -10.05 1.03
N SER A 109 -0.44 -10.74 0.69
CA SER A 109 -0.32 -12.19 0.74
C SER A 109 1.15 -12.59 0.73
N GLU A 110 1.51 -13.66 1.42
CA GLU A 110 2.89 -14.17 1.43
C GLU A 110 3.30 -14.70 0.05
N LEU A 111 2.36 -15.32 -0.68
CA LEU A 111 2.57 -15.75 -2.06
C LEU A 111 2.93 -14.56 -2.96
N PHE A 112 2.22 -13.45 -2.83
CA PHE A 112 2.46 -12.27 -3.67
C PHE A 112 3.75 -11.56 -3.26
N ARG A 113 4.05 -11.52 -1.96
CA ARG A 113 5.27 -10.90 -1.42
C ARG A 113 6.54 -11.61 -1.88
N SER A 114 6.49 -12.93 -2.03
CA SER A 114 7.63 -13.71 -2.54
C SER A 114 7.86 -13.56 -4.05
N LYS A 115 6.95 -12.92 -4.79
CA LYS A 115 6.98 -12.83 -6.26
C LYS A 115 6.79 -11.42 -6.82
N PRO A 116 7.55 -10.41 -6.34
CA PRO A 116 7.40 -9.04 -6.83
C PRO A 116 7.70 -8.92 -8.33
N GLU A 117 8.72 -9.61 -8.82
CA GLU A 117 9.13 -9.57 -10.23
C GLU A 117 8.06 -10.09 -11.18
N GLN A 118 7.44 -11.24 -10.86
CA GLN A 118 6.35 -11.80 -11.68
C GLN A 118 5.17 -10.84 -11.75
N LEU A 119 4.71 -10.32 -10.59
CA LEU A 119 3.56 -9.44 -10.51
C LEU A 119 3.77 -8.11 -11.25
N VAL A 120 4.98 -7.54 -11.15
CA VAL A 120 5.33 -6.31 -11.87
C VAL A 120 5.44 -6.57 -13.37
N ALA A 121 6.08 -7.67 -13.78
CA ALA A 121 6.20 -8.04 -15.19
C ALA A 121 4.83 -8.27 -15.84
N LEU A 122 3.91 -8.94 -15.14
CA LEU A 122 2.55 -9.17 -15.63
C LEU A 122 1.75 -7.86 -15.72
N ALA A 123 1.84 -6.98 -14.72
CA ALA A 123 1.19 -5.67 -14.77
C ALA A 123 1.68 -4.84 -15.98
N ALA A 124 3.00 -4.85 -16.22
CA ALA A 124 3.60 -4.19 -17.37
C ALA A 124 3.16 -4.82 -18.71
N ARG A 125 3.12 -6.15 -18.78
CA ARG A 125 2.70 -6.91 -19.97
C ARG A 125 1.25 -6.63 -20.34
N GLU A 126 0.36 -6.61 -19.35
CA GLU A 126 -1.06 -6.30 -19.54
C GLU A 126 -1.34 -4.80 -19.67
N ARG A 127 -0.31 -3.96 -19.48
CA ARG A 127 -0.39 -2.49 -19.50
C ARG A 127 -1.43 -1.94 -18.51
N VAL A 128 -1.55 -2.60 -17.36
CA VAL A 128 -2.44 -2.18 -16.28
C VAL A 128 -1.60 -1.52 -15.19
N PRO A 129 -1.80 -0.23 -14.93
CA PRO A 129 -1.16 0.45 -13.81
C PRO A 129 -1.53 -0.22 -12.48
N ALA A 130 -0.53 -0.48 -11.65
CA ALA A 130 -0.74 -1.23 -10.40
C ALA A 130 -0.13 -0.54 -9.18
N ILE A 131 -0.85 -0.61 -8.04
CA ILE A 131 -0.33 -0.21 -6.73
C ILE A 131 -0.08 -1.42 -5.83
N TYR A 132 1.00 -1.34 -5.07
CA TYR A 132 1.49 -2.42 -4.22
C TYR A 132 1.69 -1.97 -2.77
N GLN A 133 1.80 -2.92 -1.84
CA GLN A 133 2.04 -2.62 -0.43
C GLN A 133 3.52 -2.32 -0.12
N TYR A 134 4.43 -3.04 -0.75
CA TYR A 134 5.83 -3.10 -0.31
C TYR A 134 6.77 -2.40 -1.30
N ARG A 135 7.89 -1.87 -0.78
CA ARG A 135 8.92 -1.20 -1.58
C ARG A 135 9.56 -2.12 -2.60
N GLU A 136 9.61 -3.41 -2.31
CA GLU A 136 10.19 -4.46 -3.13
C GLU A 136 9.54 -4.51 -4.52
N TYR A 137 8.26 -4.17 -4.62
CA TYR A 137 7.58 -4.04 -5.92
C TYR A 137 8.06 -2.82 -6.71
N ALA A 138 8.25 -1.67 -6.06
CA ALA A 138 8.78 -0.48 -6.72
C ALA A 138 10.24 -0.71 -7.16
N ALA A 139 11.04 -1.39 -6.34
CA ALA A 139 12.40 -1.80 -6.70
C ALA A 139 12.43 -2.76 -7.90
N ALA A 140 11.41 -3.62 -8.05
CA ALA A 140 11.23 -4.49 -9.21
C ALA A 140 10.68 -3.76 -10.46
N GLY A 141 10.46 -2.43 -10.39
CA GLY A 141 9.95 -1.63 -11.51
C GLY A 141 8.43 -1.39 -11.48
N GLY A 142 7.77 -1.71 -10.38
CA GLY A 142 6.35 -1.45 -10.16
C GLY A 142 6.03 0.04 -10.17
N LEU A 143 4.81 0.38 -10.58
CA LEU A 143 4.42 1.77 -10.76
C LEU A 143 4.41 2.56 -9.44
N ILE A 144 3.74 2.04 -8.42
CA ILE A 144 3.63 2.76 -7.14
C ILE A 144 3.51 1.77 -6.00
N SER A 145 4.20 2.00 -4.89
CA SER A 145 4.03 1.24 -3.65
C SER A 145 3.81 2.18 -2.48
N TYR A 146 2.90 1.76 -1.59
CA TYR A 146 2.62 2.48 -0.36
C TYR A 146 2.34 1.51 0.79
N GLY A 147 3.15 1.61 1.83
CA GLY A 147 3.02 0.76 3.02
C GLY A 147 4.01 1.10 4.12
N THR A 148 3.92 0.34 5.21
CA THR A 148 4.79 0.50 6.38
C THR A 148 6.24 0.14 6.06
N SER A 149 7.18 0.92 6.57
CA SER A 149 8.61 0.56 6.49
C SER A 149 8.90 -0.66 7.36
N LEU A 150 9.07 -1.83 6.73
CA LEU A 150 9.36 -3.08 7.44
C LEU A 150 10.69 -3.01 8.19
N THR A 151 11.69 -2.31 7.63
CA THR A 151 12.98 -2.11 8.31
C THR A 151 12.82 -1.33 9.61
N ALA A 152 12.01 -0.26 9.60
CA ALA A 152 11.72 0.50 10.82
C ALA A 152 10.94 -0.34 11.84
N ALA A 153 9.95 -1.12 11.38
CA ALA A 153 9.17 -2.00 12.23
C ALA A 153 10.03 -3.10 12.89
N TYR A 154 10.93 -3.75 12.14
CA TYR A 154 11.83 -4.77 12.68
C TYR A 154 12.89 -4.20 13.63
N ARG A 155 13.39 -2.99 13.34
CA ARG A 155 14.29 -2.29 14.28
C ARG A 155 13.61 -2.06 15.63
N LEU A 156 12.35 -1.64 15.60
CA LEU A 156 11.54 -1.41 16.79
C LEU A 156 11.25 -2.72 17.55
N ALA A 157 10.95 -3.80 16.82
CA ALA A 157 10.81 -5.13 17.41
C ALA A 157 12.10 -5.59 18.11
N GLY A 158 13.27 -5.38 17.49
CA GLY A 158 14.56 -5.70 18.11
C GLY A 158 14.83 -4.90 19.40
N ILE A 159 14.46 -3.62 19.42
CA ILE A 159 14.54 -2.79 20.63
C ILE A 159 13.63 -3.36 21.73
N TYR A 160 12.41 -3.75 21.39
CA TYR A 160 11.45 -4.35 22.31
C TYR A 160 11.95 -5.68 22.88
N THR A 161 12.49 -6.56 22.04
CA THR A 161 13.11 -7.80 22.49
C THR A 161 14.26 -7.53 23.46
N GLY A 162 15.12 -6.55 23.16
CA GLY A 162 16.21 -6.16 24.06
C GLY A 162 15.73 -5.65 25.42
N ARG A 163 14.58 -4.97 25.49
CA ARG A 163 13.97 -4.51 26.75
C ARG A 163 13.41 -5.67 27.57
N VAL A 164 12.71 -6.61 26.93
CA VAL A 164 12.22 -7.83 27.59
C VAL A 164 13.38 -8.67 28.14
N LEU A 165 14.45 -8.84 27.36
CA LEU A 165 15.65 -9.55 27.80
C LEU A 165 16.38 -8.85 28.96
N LYS A 166 16.17 -7.54 29.16
CA LYS A 166 16.65 -6.78 30.32
C LYS A 166 15.72 -6.85 31.54
N GLY A 167 14.60 -7.57 31.45
CA GLY A 167 13.67 -7.81 32.55
C GLY A 167 12.43 -6.91 32.56
N GLU A 168 12.22 -6.07 31.53
CA GLU A 168 10.95 -5.34 31.39
C GLU A 168 9.79 -6.32 31.12
N LYS A 169 8.66 -6.12 31.80
CA LYS A 169 7.49 -6.99 31.66
C LYS A 169 6.69 -6.61 30.40
N PRO A 170 6.41 -7.56 29.49
CA PRO A 170 5.57 -7.32 28.33
C PRO A 170 4.22 -6.67 28.63
N ALA A 171 3.63 -7.00 29.79
CA ALA A 171 2.33 -6.48 30.23
C ALA A 171 2.29 -4.95 30.38
N ASP A 172 3.45 -4.34 30.69
CA ASP A 172 3.62 -2.90 30.90
C ASP A 172 4.14 -2.20 29.64
N MET A 173 4.50 -2.96 28.60
CA MET A 173 5.04 -2.44 27.35
C MET A 173 3.91 -2.23 26.33
N PRO A 174 3.66 -1.00 25.86
CA PRO A 174 2.59 -0.73 24.91
C PRO A 174 2.90 -1.36 23.56
N VAL A 175 1.86 -1.88 22.90
CA VAL A 175 1.90 -2.33 21.51
C VAL A 175 2.06 -1.11 20.61
N LEU A 176 3.11 -1.10 19.79
CA LEU A 176 3.41 0.03 18.93
C LEU A 176 2.80 -0.14 17.54
N GLN A 177 2.24 0.96 17.03
CA GLN A 177 1.86 1.08 15.63
C GLN A 177 3.02 1.67 14.81
N PRO A 178 3.18 1.30 13.53
CA PRO A 178 4.22 1.84 12.70
C PRO A 178 3.93 3.32 12.43
N THR A 179 4.91 4.18 12.68
CA THR A 179 4.81 5.62 12.41
C THR A 179 5.53 6.04 11.13
N LYS A 180 6.25 5.11 10.48
CA LYS A 180 6.98 5.35 9.23
C LYS A 180 6.36 4.57 8.08
N PHE A 181 5.91 5.31 7.07
CA PHE A 181 5.37 4.80 5.81
C PHE A 181 6.29 5.23 4.67
N GLU A 182 6.33 4.42 3.61
CA GLU A 182 7.11 4.71 2.42
C GLU A 182 6.17 4.78 1.22
N LEU A 183 6.30 5.87 0.45
CA LEU A 183 5.68 6.04 -0.86
C LEU A 183 6.78 6.00 -1.91
N GLN A 184 6.69 5.09 -2.87
CA GLN A 184 7.60 5.06 -4.02
C GLN A 184 6.76 5.04 -5.28
N ALA A 185 7.03 5.97 -6.20
CA ALA A 185 6.35 6.05 -7.47
C ALA A 185 7.37 6.07 -8.61
N ALA A 186 7.24 5.15 -9.55
CA ALA A 186 7.89 5.24 -10.84
C ALA A 186 7.24 6.36 -11.65
N ARG A 187 8.06 7.10 -12.41
CA ARG A 187 7.59 8.20 -13.24
C ARG A 187 6.69 7.65 -14.35
N LEU A 188 5.39 7.96 -14.29
CA LEU A 188 4.51 7.79 -15.45
C LEU A 188 5.06 8.66 -16.59
N GLN A 189 5.55 8.03 -17.65
CA GLN A 189 5.68 8.73 -18.91
C GLN A 189 4.25 9.01 -19.37
N GLN A 190 3.81 10.25 -19.22
CA GLN A 190 2.58 10.70 -19.86
C GLN A 190 2.68 10.36 -21.35
N PRO A 191 1.61 9.87 -22.00
CA PRO A 191 1.63 9.68 -23.44
C PRO A 191 2.05 11.01 -24.06
N ALA A 192 3.21 11.00 -24.73
CA ALA A 192 3.80 12.17 -25.32
C ALA A 192 2.76 12.83 -26.23
N ARG A 193 2.19 13.95 -25.78
CA ARG A 193 1.63 14.92 -26.72
C ARG A 193 2.79 15.25 -27.64
N ARG A 194 2.68 14.83 -28.91
CA ARG A 194 3.69 15.03 -29.95
C ARG A 194 4.19 16.48 -29.90
N ARG A 195 5.33 16.70 -29.25
CA ARG A 195 6.21 17.84 -29.45
C ARG A 195 7.56 17.20 -29.66
N GLY A 196 8.02 17.26 -30.91
CA GLY A 196 9.28 16.71 -31.31
C GLY A 196 10.44 17.36 -30.55
N GLY A 197 11.54 16.62 -30.47
CA GLY A 197 12.84 17.20 -30.18
C GLY A 197 13.56 16.61 -28.99
N VAL A 198 14.49 15.70 -29.32
CA VAL A 198 15.79 15.45 -28.69
C VAL A 198 15.81 14.70 -27.35
N ALA A 199 16.45 13.53 -27.41
CA ALA A 199 16.85 12.71 -26.29
C ALA A 199 18.14 13.23 -25.63
N ALA A 200 18.27 13.08 -24.31
CA ALA A 200 19.53 12.75 -23.65
C ALA A 200 19.25 12.11 -22.26
N PRO A 201 20.13 11.23 -21.75
CA PRO A 201 19.81 10.22 -20.77
C PRO A 201 20.34 10.51 -19.35
N GLY A 202 19.76 9.83 -18.37
CA GLY A 202 20.38 9.54 -17.07
C GLY A 202 20.05 10.50 -15.93
N ALA A 203 19.09 10.11 -15.07
CA ALA A 203 19.05 10.58 -13.68
C ALA A 203 18.27 9.59 -12.81
N ARG A 204 18.91 9.20 -11.71
CA ARG A 204 18.47 8.22 -10.71
C ARG A 204 17.17 8.63 -10.01
N ALA A 205 16.40 7.63 -9.57
CA ALA A 205 15.21 7.81 -8.76
C ALA A 205 15.52 8.55 -7.44
N ALA A 206 14.73 9.58 -7.14
CA ALA A 206 14.69 10.24 -5.84
C ALA A 206 13.60 9.56 -4.99
N ALA A 207 13.94 9.18 -3.76
CA ALA A 207 13.00 8.73 -2.74
C ALA A 207 12.60 9.94 -1.89
N ASP A 208 11.31 10.32 -1.91
CA ASP A 208 10.76 11.31 -0.97
C ASP A 208 10.23 10.58 0.29
N ASP A 209 10.87 10.83 1.43
CA ASP A 209 10.46 10.38 2.76
C ASP A 209 9.35 11.32 3.28
N ALA A 210 8.12 11.13 2.80
CA ALA A 210 6.97 11.90 3.29
C ALA A 210 6.48 11.28 4.62
N GLY A 211 6.97 11.83 5.74
CA GLY A 211 6.56 11.46 7.10
C GLY A 211 5.13 11.90 7.40
N ASP A 212 4.15 11.11 6.98
CA ASP A 212 2.74 11.34 7.30
C ASP A 212 2.41 10.71 8.67
N ARG A 213 2.12 11.56 9.67
CA ARG A 213 1.65 11.15 11.00
C ARG A 213 0.13 11.03 10.95
N VAL A 214 -0.40 9.81 11.02
CA VAL A 214 -1.84 9.59 11.21
C VAL A 214 -2.20 9.99 12.65
N PRO A 215 -3.09 10.98 12.88
CA PRO A 215 -3.49 11.36 14.23
C PRO A 215 -4.53 10.38 14.79
N CYS A 216 -4.25 9.84 15.97
CA CYS A 216 -5.21 9.08 16.76
C CYS A 216 -6.23 10.04 17.42
N CYS A 217 -7.53 9.83 17.20
CA CYS A 217 -8.59 9.94 18.21
C CYS A 217 -9.95 9.51 17.62
N GLY A 218 -10.83 9.02 18.51
CA GLY A 218 -11.98 8.18 18.18
C GLY A 218 -13.17 8.88 17.52
N HIS A 219 -14.06 8.05 16.97
CA HIS A 219 -15.47 8.32 16.65
C HIS A 219 -15.76 9.74 16.11
N ALA A 220 -15.28 10.04 14.91
CA ALA A 220 -15.94 10.95 13.98
C ALA A 220 -15.34 10.77 12.59
N PHE A 221 -16.16 10.35 11.63
CA PHE A 221 -15.85 10.39 10.21
C PHE A 221 -15.74 11.87 9.80
N ILE A 222 -14.52 12.38 9.68
CA ILE A 222 -14.26 13.73 9.14
C ILE A 222 -13.84 13.55 7.67
N PRO A 223 -14.60 14.07 6.70
CA PRO A 223 -14.15 14.08 5.31
C PRO A 223 -12.94 15.03 5.21
N TRP A 224 -11.79 14.51 4.79
CA TRP A 224 -10.58 15.31 4.59
C TRP A 224 -10.77 16.28 3.41
N PRO A 225 -10.78 17.62 3.61
CA PRO A 225 -10.82 18.56 2.51
C PRO A 225 -9.42 19.09 2.20
N MET A 226 -9.24 19.42 0.92
CA MET A 226 -8.11 20.17 0.32
C MET A 226 -6.81 19.41 0.04
N GLY A 227 -6.72 18.90 -1.19
CA GLY A 227 -5.48 18.60 -1.90
C GLY A 227 -5.45 19.15 -3.34
N ARG A 228 -6.25 20.17 -3.68
CA ARG A 228 -6.25 20.80 -5.02
C ARG A 228 -5.14 21.84 -5.23
N ARG A 229 -4.14 21.94 -4.36
CA ARG A 229 -3.05 22.93 -4.48
C ARG A 229 -1.68 22.30 -4.23
N LEU A 230 -1.22 21.44 -5.12
CA LEU A 230 0.22 21.13 -5.26
C LEU A 230 0.68 20.84 -6.71
N CYS A 231 -0.20 20.88 -7.71
CA CYS A 231 0.19 20.76 -9.13
C CYS A 231 0.50 22.10 -9.85
N ALA A 232 0.58 23.24 -9.16
CA ALA A 232 0.72 24.54 -9.83
C ALA A 232 2.00 25.35 -9.50
N ALA A 233 2.94 24.84 -8.70
CA ALA A 233 4.08 25.63 -8.21
C ALA A 233 5.46 25.24 -8.80
N ALA A 234 5.52 24.69 -10.00
CA ALA A 234 6.80 24.40 -10.70
C ALA A 234 6.85 24.99 -12.13
N ALA A 235 6.15 26.10 -12.37
CA ALA A 235 6.17 26.81 -13.64
C ALA A 235 6.02 28.33 -13.42
N ARG A 236 7.01 28.97 -12.79
CA ARG A 236 7.32 30.41 -12.94
C ARG A 236 8.54 30.80 -12.11
N THR A 237 9.72 30.65 -12.69
CA THR A 237 10.91 31.49 -12.41
C THR A 237 11.93 31.24 -13.51
N ARG A 238 11.79 31.97 -14.62
CA ARG A 238 12.86 32.44 -15.51
C ARG A 238 12.21 33.27 -16.60
N LEU A 239 12.29 34.57 -16.43
CA LEU A 239 12.35 35.66 -17.41
C LEU A 239 12.40 36.93 -16.57
N ASP A 240 13.60 37.27 -16.15
CA ASP A 240 14.31 38.52 -16.48
C ASP A 240 15.75 38.43 -15.94
#